data_AF-A0A1N7IUY8-F1
#
_entry.id   AF-A0A1N7IUY8-F1
#
_cell.length_a   1.000
_cell.length_b   1.000
_cell.length_c   1.000
_cell.angle_alpha   90.00
_cell.angle_beta   90.00
_cell.angle_gamma   90.00
#
_symmetry.space_group_name_H-M   'P 1'
#
loop_
_entity.id
_entity.type
_entity.pdbx_description
1 polymer ?
#
loop_
_entity_poly.entity_id
_entity_poly.type
_entity_poly.pdbx_seq_one_letter_code
_entity_poly.pdbx_strand_id
1 'polypeptide(L)'
;MSDYMPKVSNAWNIFTYFNFAVAALMMGAGIWSLEASFSAKGYYAMAALMLVYSTASITKALRDKEESARIYNKLEDARTERLLAEASGKTDI
;
A
#
# COMPACT_ATOMS: atom_id res chain seq x y z
N MET A 1 3.90 23.81 2.71
CA MET A 1 3.77 22.78 1.66
C MET A 1 2.44 22.03 1.86
N SER A 2 1.47 22.14 0.95
CA SER A 2 0.16 21.47 1.11
C SER A 2 0.31 19.96 0.98
N ASP A 3 -0.20 19.20 1.94
CA ASP A 3 -0.17 17.75 1.88
C ASP A 3 -1.10 17.26 0.78
N TYR A 4 -0.54 16.64 -0.27
CA TYR A 4 -1.34 16.07 -1.35
C TYR A 4 -1.94 14.75 -0.85
N MET A 5 -3.17 14.81 -0.33
CA MET A 5 -3.92 13.61 0.02
C MET A 5 -4.61 13.07 -1.24
N PRO A 6 -4.19 11.93 -1.79
CA PRO A 6 -4.79 11.40 -3.01
C PRO A 6 -6.26 11.04 -2.73
N LYS A 7 -7.17 11.85 -3.27
CA LYS A 7 -8.61 11.61 -3.15
C LYS A 7 -9.02 10.57 -4.18
N VAL A 8 -9.19 9.33 -3.74
CA VAL A 8 -9.76 8.27 -4.57
C VAL A 8 -11.26 8.45 -4.72
N SER A 9 -11.78 8.25 -5.93
CA SER A 9 -13.22 8.32 -6.19
C SER A 9 -13.95 7.13 -5.56
N ASN A 10 -15.15 7.36 -5.03
CA ASN A 10 -16.01 6.30 -4.48
C ASN A 10 -16.28 5.19 -5.52
N ALA A 11 -16.47 5.56 -6.78
CA ALA A 11 -16.68 4.59 -7.86
C ALA A 11 -15.47 3.68 -8.05
N TRP A 12 -14.25 4.22 -7.95
CA TRP A 12 -13.02 3.47 -8.09
C TRP A 12 -12.82 2.47 -6.95
N ASN A 13 -13.12 2.88 -5.71
CA ASN A 13 -13.05 1.99 -4.54
C ASN A 13 -14.03 0.82 -4.69
N ILE A 14 -15.28 1.11 -5.05
CA ILE A 14 -16.30 0.08 -5.26
C ILE A 14 -15.87 -0.88 -6.37
N PHE A 15 -15.40 -0.36 -7.51
CA PHE A 15 -14.91 -1.18 -8.62
C PHE A 15 -13.76 -2.10 -8.21
N THR A 16 -12.82 -1.60 -7.43
CA THR A 16 -11.66 -2.38 -6.95
C THR A 16 -12.09 -3.53 -6.03
N TYR A 17 -12.97 -3.25 -5.06
CA TYR A 17 -13.49 -4.30 -4.17
C TYR A 17 -14.33 -5.33 -4.91
N PHE A 18 -15.15 -4.88 -5.86
CA PHE A 18 -15.95 -5.76 -6.71
C PHE A 18 -15.04 -6.70 -7.53
N ASN A 19 -14.01 -6.15 -8.18
CA ASN A 19 -13.10 -6.95 -8.99
C ASN A 19 -12.33 -7.98 -8.15
N PHE A 20 -11.88 -7.61 -6.94
CA PHE A 20 -11.27 -8.55 -6.02
C PHE A 20 -12.23 -9.67 -5.60
N ALA A 21 -13.49 -9.33 -5.30
CA ALA A 21 -14.50 -10.33 -4.95
C ALA A 21 -14.77 -11.32 -6.11
N VAL A 22 -14.91 -10.81 -7.34
CA VAL A 22 -15.06 -11.65 -8.53
C VAL A 22 -13.86 -12.58 -8.71
N ALA A 23 -12.63 -12.06 -8.60
CA ALA A 23 -11.41 -12.87 -8.71
C ALA A 23 -11.32 -13.96 -7.62
N ALA A 24 -11.66 -13.63 -6.37
CA ALA A 24 -11.68 -14.59 -5.26
C ALA A 24 -12.72 -15.70 -5.49
N LEU A 25 -13.91 -15.35 -5.99
CA LEU A 25 -14.95 -16.31 -6.33
C LEU A 25 -14.52 -17.22 -7.49
N MET A 26 -13.91 -16.66 -8.54
CA MET A 26 -13.38 -17.44 -9.65
C MET A 26 -12.31 -18.43 -9.18
N MET A 27 -11.41 -18.01 -8.29
CA MET A 27 -10.39 -18.91 -7.71
C MET A 27 -11.03 -20.03 -6.89
N GLY A 28 -11.99 -19.71 -6.03
CA GLY A 28 -12.73 -20.70 -5.24
C GLY A 28 -13.50 -21.70 -6.12
N ALA A 29 -14.19 -21.21 -7.15
CA ALA A 29 -14.89 -22.05 -8.11
C ALA A 29 -13.93 -22.95 -8.90
N GLY A 30 -12.75 -22.44 -9.28
CA GLY A 30 -11.70 -23.22 -9.93
C GLY A 30 -11.20 -24.36 -9.05
N ILE A 31 -10.93 -24.11 -7.78
CA ILE A 31 -10.53 -25.15 -6.81
C ILE A 31 -11.65 -26.17 -6.60
N TRP A 32 -12.91 -25.72 -6.56
CA TRP A 32 -14.06 -26.61 -6.44
C TRP A 32 -14.18 -27.56 -7.62
N SER A 33 -14.09 -27.01 -8.83
CA SER A 33 -14.21 -27.75 -10.10
C SER A 33 -12.99 -28.64 -10.40
N LEU A 34 -11.87 -28.45 -9.72
CA LEU A 34 -10.67 -29.24 -9.94
C LEU A 34 -10.90 -30.71 -9.55
N GLU A 35 -10.60 -31.64 -10.44
CA GLU A 35 -10.65 -33.08 -10.13
C GLU A 35 -9.33 -33.48 -9.44
N ALA A 36 -9.26 -33.24 -8.13
CA ALA A 36 -8.10 -33.51 -7.29
C ALA A 36 -8.52 -34.06 -5.92
N SER A 37 -7.58 -34.69 -5.21
CA SER A 37 -7.80 -35.16 -3.85
C SER A 37 -8.11 -33.99 -2.91
N PHE A 38 -8.85 -34.26 -1.82
CA PHE A 38 -9.20 -33.24 -0.83
C PHE A 38 -7.96 -32.52 -0.27
N SER A 39 -6.88 -33.28 -0.03
CA SER A 39 -5.61 -32.73 0.44
C SER A 39 -4.98 -31.77 -0.58
N ALA A 40 -4.99 -32.12 -1.87
CA ALA A 40 -4.48 -31.24 -2.94
C ALA A 40 -5.32 -29.97 -3.08
N LYS A 41 -6.65 -30.06 -3.01
CA LYS A 41 -7.54 -28.88 -3.01
C LYS A 41 -7.24 -27.95 -1.83
N GLY A 42 -7.02 -28.52 -0.65
CA GLY A 42 -6.62 -27.78 0.55
C GLY A 42 -5.30 -27.05 0.35
N TYR A 43 -4.29 -27.70 -0.24
CA TYR A 43 -3.00 -27.08 -0.55
C TYR A 43 -3.16 -25.87 -1.47
N TYR A 44 -3.92 -25.99 -2.56
CA TYR A 44 -4.17 -24.87 -3.48
C TYR A 44 -4.93 -23.72 -2.81
N ALA A 45 -5.91 -24.02 -1.96
CA ALA A 45 -6.63 -22.99 -1.21
C ALA A 45 -5.69 -22.22 -0.26
N MET A 46 -4.86 -22.93 0.50
CA MET A 46 -3.90 -22.32 1.41
C MET A 46 -2.84 -21.49 0.67
N ALA A 47 -2.33 -22.00 -0.45
CA ALA A 47 -1.39 -21.27 -1.31
C ALA A 47 -2.01 -19.98 -1.86
N ALA A 48 -3.26 -20.03 -2.33
CA ALA A 48 -3.97 -18.85 -2.82
C ALA A 48 -4.13 -17.77 -1.72
N LEU A 49 -4.55 -18.18 -0.51
CA LEU A 49 -4.70 -17.26 0.62
C LEU A 49 -3.36 -16.65 1.04
N MET A 50 -2.30 -17.46 1.14
CA MET A 50 -0.96 -16.99 1.48
C MET A 50 -0.41 -16.02 0.43
N LEU A 51 -0.66 -16.27 -0.85
CA LEU A 51 -0.23 -15.39 -1.93
C LEU A 51 -0.90 -14.01 -1.81
N VAL A 52 -2.23 -13.98 -1.66
CA VAL A 52 -2.99 -12.73 -1.48
C VAL A 52 -2.53 -11.96 -0.24
N TYR A 53 -2.34 -12.67 0.88
CA TYR A 53 -1.83 -12.08 2.12
C TYR A 53 -0.43 -11.47 1.94
N SER A 54 0.48 -12.19 1.27
CA SER A 54 1.84 -11.71 1.00
C SER A 54 1.82 -10.45 0.14
N THR A 55 1.04 -10.42 -0.95
CA THR A 55 0.89 -9.22 -1.79
C THR A 55 0.34 -8.02 -1.00
N ALA A 56 -0.68 -8.25 -0.16
CA ALA A 56 -1.23 -7.19 0.69
C ALA A 56 -0.20 -6.68 1.72
N SER A 57 0.65 -7.56 2.25
CA SER A 57 1.70 -7.22 3.22
C SER A 57 2.83 -6.42 2.57
N ILE A 58 3.27 -6.82 1.37
CA ILE A 58 4.26 -6.08 0.57
C ILE A 58 3.74 -4.68 0.23
N THR A 59 2.48 -4.58 -0.17
CA THR A 59 1.85 -3.28 -0.51
C THR A 59 1.83 -2.35 0.70
N LYS A 60 1.55 -2.87 1.90
CA LYS A 60 1.65 -2.08 3.13
C LYS A 60 3.08 -1.63 3.39
N ALA A 61 4.04 -2.55 3.38
CA ALA A 61 5.45 -2.22 3.62
C ALA A 61 6.00 -1.16 2.64
N LEU A 62 5.56 -1.19 1.38
CA LEU A 62 5.94 -0.18 0.39
C LEU A 62 5.34 1.20 0.71
N ARG A 63 4.04 1.26 1.07
CA ARG A 63 3.39 2.51 1.49
C ARG A 63 4.04 3.09 2.75
N ASP A 64 4.30 2.25 3.74
CA ASP A 64 4.93 2.67 5.00
C ASP A 64 6.33 3.27 4.74
N LYS A 65 7.08 2.69 3.78
CA LYS A 65 8.38 3.20 3.34
C LYS A 65 8.25 4.57 2.64
N GLU A 66 7.28 4.72 1.75
CA GLU A 66 7.02 5.98 1.04
C GLU A 66 6.60 7.09 2.01
N GLU A 67 5.73 6.77 2.98
CA GLU A 67 5.31 7.70 4.02
C GLU A 67 6.49 8.12 4.92
N SER A 68 7.32 7.17 5.34
CA SER A 68 8.52 7.44 6.14
C SER A 68 9.51 8.37 5.42
N ALA A 69 9.77 8.11 4.13
CA ALA A 69 10.64 8.96 3.32
C ALA A 69 10.08 10.39 3.16
N ARG A 70 8.75 10.52 2.97
CA ARG A 70 8.08 11.82 2.88
C ARG A 70 8.23 12.63 4.17
N ILE A 71 8.06 11.99 5.33
CA ILE A 71 8.20 12.66 6.64
C ILE A 71 9.64 13.12 6.85
N TYR A 72 10.62 12.29 6.49
CA TYR A 72 12.04 12.61 6.59
C TYR A 72 12.39 13.88 5.77
N ASN A 73 11.99 13.92 4.50
CA ASN A 73 12.27 15.06 3.62
C ASN A 73 11.64 16.37 4.14
N LYS A 74 10.38 16.31 4.63
CA LYS A 74 9.73 17.48 5.24
C LYS A 74 10.49 18.02 6.46
N LEU A 75 11.11 17.14 7.25
CA LEU A 75 11.90 17.53 8.41
C LEU A 75 13.25 18.15 8.00
N GLU A 76 13.91 17.60 6.98
CA GLU A 76 15.13 18.17 6.42
C GLU A 76 14.89 19.56 5.82
N ASP A 77 13.80 19.74 5.07
CA ASP A 77 13.41 21.04 4.51
C ASP A 77 13.16 22.07 5.63
N ALA A 78 12.37 21.71 6.64
CA ALA A 78 12.09 22.61 7.77
C ALA A 78 13.36 22.94 8.58
N ARG A 79 14.28 21.98 8.74
CA ARG A 79 15.57 22.23 9.39
C ARG A 79 16.45 23.16 8.54
N THR A 80 16.47 22.95 7.24
CA THR A 80 17.23 23.76 6.28
C THR A 80 16.72 25.19 6.27
N GLU A 81 15.40 25.39 6.22
CA GLU A 81 14.76 26.70 6.31
C GLU A 81 15.13 27.43 7.62
N ARG A 82 15.13 26.72 8.76
CA ARG A 82 15.53 27.32 10.05
C ARG A 82 17.00 27.73 10.08
N LEU A 83 17.90 26.89 9.56
CA LEU A 83 19.33 27.21 9.49
C LEU A 83 19.62 28.41 8.58
N LEU A 84 18.93 28.51 7.44
CA LEU A 84 19.03 29.65 6.54
C LEU A 84 18.54 30.94 7.22
N ALA A 85 17.42 30.89 7.94
CA ALA A 85 16.88 32.04 8.68
C ALA A 85 17.79 32.51 9.81
N GLU A 86 18.40 31.58 10.56
CA GLU A 86 19.38 31.91 11.61
C GLU A 86 20.68 32.51 11.02
N ALA A 87 21.14 31.99 9.88
CA ALA A 87 22.33 32.52 9.20
C ALA A 87 22.09 33.92 8.61
N SER A 88 20.92 34.18 8.01
CA SER A 88 20.58 35.52 7.50
C SER A 88 20.43 36.53 8.62
N GLY A 89 19.71 36.19 9.69
CA GLY A 89 19.49 37.10 10.83
C GLY A 89 20.76 37.47 11.60
N LYS A 90 21.83 36.67 11.48
CA LYS A 90 23.15 36.98 12.07
C LYS A 90 23.97 37.98 11.24
N THR A 91 23.58 38.24 9.99
CA THR A 91 24.31 39.15 9.09
C THR A 91 23.86 40.61 9.23
N ASP A 92 22.75 40.87 9.90
CA ASP A 92 22.15 42.21 10.07
C ASP A 92 22.54 42.92 11.40
N ILE A 93 23.61 42.47 12.08
CA ILE A 93 24.15 43.09 13.32
C ILE A 93 25.62 43.46 13.13
#